data_AF-A0A7J4KDL9-F1
#
_entry.id   AF-A0A7J4KDL9-F1
#
_cell.length_a   1.000
_cell.length_b   1.000
_cell.length_c   1.000
_cell.angle_alpha   90.00
_cell.angle_beta   90.00
_cell.angle_gamma   90.00
#
_symmetry.space_group_name_H-M   'P 1'
#
loop_
_entity.id
_entity.type
_entity.pdbx_description
1 polymer ?
#
loop_
_entity_poly.entity_id
_entity_poly.type
_entity_poly.pdbx_seq_one_letter_code
_entity_poly.pdbx_strand_id
1 'polypeptide(L)'
;MDPRACSAILTRVRERRPLVHHITNCVTINDCANITLCAGASPVMAAAPEEVEEMVGIASALVLNIGTLSAAQVSSMLLAGKRANELGIPIVLDPVGAGATTLRTATVFRLLENLDIAILKGNPGEIGVISGLGGTVRGVDSGGVSADPVRIVRECAEKTGVVVAMTGETDIISDGRG
;
A
#
# COMPACT_ATOMS: atom_id res chain seq x y z
N MET A 1 -17.78 -2.03 10.35
CA MET A 1 -17.49 -3.48 10.37
C MET A 1 -17.76 -4.02 11.76
N ASP A 2 -18.32 -5.22 11.90
CA ASP A 2 -18.58 -5.87 13.21
C ASP A 2 -17.25 -6.31 13.86
N PRO A 3 -16.99 -6.00 15.15
CA PRO A 3 -15.81 -6.48 15.88
C PRO A 3 -15.58 -8.00 15.79
N ARG A 4 -16.65 -8.81 15.68
CA ARG A 4 -16.55 -10.27 15.52
C ARG A 4 -15.92 -10.65 14.18
N ALA A 5 -16.21 -9.88 13.13
CA ALA A 5 -15.61 -10.08 11.81
C ALA A 5 -14.09 -9.81 11.85
N CYS A 6 -13.65 -8.76 12.56
CA CYS A 6 -12.23 -8.45 12.75
C CYS A 6 -11.51 -9.59 13.50
N SER A 7 -12.11 -10.10 14.58
CA SER A 7 -11.56 -11.24 15.33
C SER A 7 -11.43 -12.48 14.44
N ALA A 8 -12.45 -12.80 13.64
CA ALA A 8 -12.42 -13.94 12.72
C ALA A 8 -11.36 -13.78 11.61
N ILE A 9 -11.10 -12.56 11.11
CA ILE A 9 -10.01 -12.29 10.18
C ILE A 9 -8.65 -12.59 10.83
N LEU A 10 -8.40 -12.08 12.03
CA LEU A 10 -7.14 -12.29 12.74
C LEU A 10 -6.89 -13.78 13.06
N THR A 11 -7.93 -14.52 13.43
CA THR A 11 -7.84 -15.98 13.61
C THR A 11 -7.43 -16.67 12.32
N ARG A 12 -8.07 -16.34 11.18
CA ARG A 12 -7.72 -16.91 9.88
C ARG A 12 -6.29 -16.62 9.45
N VAL A 13 -5.77 -15.42 9.75
CA VAL A 13 -4.36 -15.08 9.47
C VAL A 13 -3.43 -16.00 10.25
N ARG A 14 -3.68 -16.20 11.55
CA ARG A 14 -2.86 -17.07 12.41
C ARG A 14 -2.94 -18.54 12.01
N GLU A 15 -4.10 -19.02 11.57
CA GLU A 15 -4.30 -20.39 11.10
C GLU A 15 -3.61 -20.65 9.76
N ARG A 16 -3.76 -19.73 8.80
CA ARG A 16 -3.21 -19.90 7.45
C ARG A 16 -1.73 -19.54 7.35
N ARG A 17 -1.22 -18.70 8.24
CA ARG A 17 0.15 -18.18 8.25
C ARG A 17 0.61 -17.69 6.87
N PRO A 18 -0.13 -16.75 6.25
CA PRO A 18 0.14 -16.33 4.88
C PRO A 18 1.55 -15.78 4.73
N LEU A 19 2.19 -16.07 3.59
CA LEU A 19 3.47 -15.46 3.23
C LEU A 19 3.20 -14.06 2.66
N VAL A 20 3.72 -13.02 3.30
CA VAL A 20 3.56 -11.62 2.88
C VAL A 20 4.89 -11.12 2.33
N HIS A 21 4.92 -10.82 1.04
CA HIS A 21 6.10 -10.31 0.36
C HIS A 21 6.14 -8.79 0.47
N HIS A 22 7.16 -8.27 1.14
CA HIS A 22 7.38 -6.84 1.31
C HIS A 22 8.50 -6.33 0.40
N ILE A 23 8.16 -5.39 -0.47
CA ILE A 23 9.13 -4.50 -1.12
C ILE A 23 8.95 -3.14 -0.44
N THR A 24 9.67 -2.95 0.66
CA THR A 24 9.51 -1.79 1.56
C THR A 24 10.79 -0.96 1.68
N ASN A 25 10.71 0.12 2.45
CA ASN A 25 11.83 0.99 2.74
C ASN A 25 12.80 0.39 3.77
N CYS A 26 14.07 0.79 3.71
CA CYS A 26 15.09 0.24 4.60
C CYS A 26 14.97 0.73 6.06
N VAL A 27 14.21 1.80 6.31
CA VAL A 27 14.03 2.38 7.66
C VAL A 27 13.12 1.50 8.52
N THR A 28 12.08 0.92 7.92
CA THR A 28 11.01 0.18 8.64
C THR A 28 11.00 -1.32 8.36
N ILE A 29 11.97 -1.83 7.59
CA ILE A 29 12.00 -3.22 7.13
C ILE A 29 11.93 -4.24 8.29
N ASN A 30 12.59 -3.94 9.42
CA ASN A 30 12.56 -4.78 10.61
C ASN A 30 11.19 -4.75 11.31
N ASP A 31 10.58 -3.56 11.44
CA ASP A 31 9.27 -3.40 12.05
C ASP A 31 8.17 -4.08 11.22
N CYS A 32 8.23 -3.95 9.89
CA CYS A 32 7.35 -4.69 8.99
C CYS A 32 7.48 -6.21 9.21
N ALA A 33 8.70 -6.73 9.35
CA ALA A 33 8.93 -8.14 9.68
C ALA A 33 8.21 -8.54 10.97
N ASN A 34 8.51 -7.81 12.05
CA ASN A 34 8.09 -8.17 13.39
C ASN A 34 6.58 -8.05 13.55
N ILE A 35 5.96 -7.00 12.98
CA ILE A 35 4.51 -6.82 13.04
C ILE A 35 3.79 -7.93 12.25
N THR A 36 4.30 -8.31 11.07
CA THR A 36 3.75 -9.43 10.29
C THR A 36 3.85 -10.75 11.07
N LEU A 37 4.99 -11.02 11.73
CA LEU A 37 5.16 -12.18 12.60
C LEU A 37 4.22 -12.16 13.80
N CYS A 38 4.11 -11.02 14.50
CA CYS A 38 3.20 -10.84 15.63
C CYS A 38 1.73 -11.02 15.25
N ALA A 39 1.35 -10.66 14.02
CA ALA A 39 0.02 -10.91 13.47
C ALA A 39 -0.24 -12.40 13.17
N GLY A 40 0.80 -13.24 13.14
CA GLY A 40 0.73 -14.68 12.85
C GLY A 40 0.99 -15.04 11.39
N ALA A 41 1.45 -14.09 10.57
CA ALA A 41 1.85 -14.31 9.19
C ALA A 41 3.38 -14.53 9.07
N SER A 42 3.84 -14.85 7.86
CA SER A 42 5.26 -15.04 7.54
C SER A 42 5.73 -13.89 6.64
N PRO A 43 6.63 -13.00 7.07
CA PRO A 43 7.19 -11.96 6.20
C PRO A 43 8.31 -12.49 5.31
N VAL A 44 8.45 -11.91 4.11
CA VAL A 44 9.64 -12.08 3.27
C VAL A 44 10.01 -10.76 2.56
N MET A 45 11.32 -10.49 2.45
CA MET A 45 11.86 -9.23 1.95
C MET A 45 12.88 -9.50 0.84
N ALA A 46 12.37 -9.90 -0.32
CA ALA A 46 13.17 -10.07 -1.53
C ALA A 46 12.88 -8.92 -2.49
N ALA A 47 13.88 -8.13 -2.85
CA ALA A 47 13.68 -6.96 -3.73
C ALA A 47 14.62 -6.97 -4.93
N ALA A 48 15.48 -7.98 -5.06
CA ALA A 48 16.36 -8.10 -6.22
C ALA A 48 15.53 -8.46 -7.46
N PRO A 49 15.64 -7.70 -8.57
CA PRO A 49 14.90 -7.99 -9.81
C PRO A 49 15.02 -9.44 -10.28
N GLU A 50 16.15 -10.08 -9.99
CA GLU A 50 16.49 -11.45 -10.39
C GLU A 50 15.63 -12.52 -9.69
N GLU A 51 15.10 -12.25 -8.50
CA GLU A 51 14.33 -13.24 -7.71
C GLU A 51 12.89 -12.80 -7.42
N VAL A 52 12.56 -11.54 -7.68
CA VAL A 52 11.32 -10.93 -7.16
C VAL A 52 10.06 -11.58 -7.71
N GLU A 53 10.07 -12.02 -8.97
CA GLU A 53 8.96 -12.71 -9.62
C GLU A 53 8.78 -14.14 -9.08
N GLU A 54 9.87 -14.82 -8.75
CA GLU A 54 9.84 -16.13 -8.08
C GLU A 54 9.28 -16.00 -6.67
N MET A 55 9.75 -15.00 -5.91
CA MET A 55 9.32 -14.79 -4.53
C MET A 55 7.85 -14.43 -4.43
N VAL A 56 7.37 -13.49 -5.27
CA VAL A 56 5.95 -13.13 -5.25
C VAL A 56 5.08 -14.30 -5.71
N GLY A 57 5.59 -15.17 -6.59
CA GLY A 57 4.87 -16.34 -7.09
C GLY A 57 4.44 -17.36 -6.03
N ILE A 58 5.08 -17.34 -4.86
CA ILE A 58 4.72 -18.17 -3.70
C ILE A 58 4.06 -17.37 -2.56
N ALA A 59 3.91 -16.06 -2.73
CA ALA A 59 3.34 -15.18 -1.72
C ALA A 59 1.80 -15.24 -1.72
N SER A 60 1.21 -14.89 -0.59
CA SER A 60 -0.24 -14.72 -0.44
C SER A 60 -0.70 -13.27 -0.64
N ALA A 61 0.22 -12.31 -0.50
CA ALA A 61 0.00 -10.88 -0.74
C ALA A 61 1.34 -10.18 -1.01
N LEU A 62 1.29 -9.09 -1.78
CA LEU A 62 2.43 -8.22 -2.06
C LEU A 62 2.19 -6.85 -1.43
N VAL A 63 3.18 -6.34 -0.69
CA VAL A 63 3.17 -4.99 -0.12
C VAL A 63 4.27 -4.17 -0.77
N LEU A 64 3.88 -3.07 -1.42
CA LEU A 64 4.76 -2.11 -2.07
C LEU A 64 4.77 -0.82 -1.26
N ASN A 65 5.92 -0.45 -0.69
CA ASN A 65 6.09 0.80 0.04
C ASN A 65 7.27 1.60 -0.53
N ILE A 66 7.02 2.85 -0.90
CA ILE A 66 7.98 3.70 -1.62
C ILE A 66 8.84 4.60 -0.70
N GLY A 67 8.92 4.31 0.60
CA GLY A 67 9.51 5.18 1.62
C GLY A 67 10.98 5.58 1.38
N THR A 68 11.83 4.69 0.90
CA THR A 68 13.25 4.98 0.56
C THR A 68 13.56 4.59 -0.88
N LEU A 69 12.77 5.14 -1.80
CA LEU A 69 12.71 4.74 -3.19
C LEU A 69 14.05 4.86 -3.93
N SER A 70 14.36 3.86 -4.75
CA SER A 70 15.40 3.90 -5.78
C SER A 70 14.84 3.46 -7.13
N ALA A 71 15.53 3.79 -8.23
CA ALA A 71 15.11 3.34 -9.58
C ALA A 71 15.07 1.80 -9.68
N ALA A 72 16.03 1.11 -9.05
CA ALA A 72 16.06 -0.36 -9.01
C ALA A 72 14.83 -0.91 -8.27
N GLN A 73 14.46 -0.32 -7.13
CA GLN A 73 13.27 -0.72 -6.40
C GLN A 73 12.00 -0.52 -7.24
N VAL A 74 11.85 0.60 -7.96
CA VAL A 74 10.69 0.82 -8.83
C VAL A 74 10.57 -0.29 -9.88
N SER A 75 11.69 -0.70 -10.49
CA SER A 75 11.71 -1.81 -11.43
C SER A 75 11.28 -3.12 -10.77
N SER A 76 11.81 -3.46 -9.60
CA SER A 76 11.41 -4.66 -8.86
C SER A 76 9.93 -4.64 -8.47
N MET A 77 9.40 -3.49 -8.03
CA MET A 77 7.98 -3.33 -7.70
C MET A 77 7.08 -3.60 -8.91
N LEU A 78 7.48 -3.16 -10.11
CA LEU A 78 6.73 -3.41 -11.34
C LEU A 78 6.80 -4.87 -11.78
N LEU A 79 7.97 -5.52 -11.68
CA LEU A 79 8.12 -6.94 -11.98
C LEU A 79 7.26 -7.79 -11.04
N ALA A 80 7.44 -7.59 -9.73
CA ALA A 80 6.67 -8.29 -8.70
C ALA A 80 5.18 -8.05 -8.83
N GLY A 81 4.78 -6.81 -9.06
CA GLY A 81 3.37 -6.44 -9.18
C GLY A 81 2.71 -7.06 -10.41
N LYS A 82 3.38 -7.04 -11.57
CA LYS A 82 2.83 -7.68 -12.78
C LYS A 82 2.63 -9.17 -12.55
N ARG A 83 3.64 -9.82 -11.96
CA ARG A 83 3.57 -11.24 -11.63
C ARG A 83 2.48 -11.54 -10.59
N ALA A 84 2.29 -10.67 -9.61
CA ALA A 84 1.20 -10.78 -8.64
C ALA A 84 -0.18 -10.72 -9.33
N ASN A 85 -0.39 -9.76 -10.25
CA ASN A 85 -1.66 -9.64 -10.98
C ASN A 85 -1.95 -10.88 -11.83
N GLU A 86 -0.95 -11.40 -12.55
CA GLU A 86 -1.08 -12.65 -13.33
C GLU A 86 -1.56 -13.84 -12.48
N LEU A 87 -1.14 -13.88 -11.22
CA LEU A 87 -1.47 -14.95 -10.27
C LEU A 87 -2.69 -14.63 -9.38
N GLY A 88 -3.28 -13.44 -9.52
CA GLY A 88 -4.39 -12.98 -8.67
C GLY A 88 -3.98 -12.72 -7.22
N ILE A 89 -2.70 -12.43 -6.97
CA ILE A 89 -2.17 -12.09 -5.64
C ILE A 89 -2.47 -10.61 -5.36
N PRO A 90 -3.15 -10.29 -4.24
CA PRO A 90 -3.53 -8.91 -3.95
C PRO A 90 -2.31 -8.04 -3.62
N ILE A 91 -2.30 -6.83 -4.20
CA ILE A 91 -1.24 -5.84 -3.99
C ILE A 91 -1.75 -4.71 -3.09
N VAL A 92 -0.98 -4.40 -2.04
CA VAL A 92 -1.15 -3.21 -1.20
C VAL A 92 -0.08 -2.19 -1.55
N LEU A 93 -0.50 -0.97 -1.88
CA LEU A 93 0.40 0.16 -2.15
C LEU A 93 0.37 1.17 -1.01
N ASP A 94 1.54 1.48 -0.47
CA ASP A 94 1.79 2.52 0.52
C ASP A 94 2.60 3.66 -0.13
N PRO A 95 1.96 4.80 -0.45
CA PRO A 95 2.49 5.86 -1.29
C PRO A 95 3.38 6.84 -0.51
N VAL A 96 4.15 6.38 0.49
CA VAL A 96 4.92 7.21 1.43
C VAL A 96 5.61 8.40 0.76
N GLY A 97 5.22 9.60 1.18
CA GLY A 97 5.77 10.86 0.70
C GLY A 97 5.32 11.27 -0.71
N ALA A 98 4.25 10.69 -1.25
CA ALA A 98 3.57 11.25 -2.42
C ALA A 98 3.22 12.72 -2.15
N GLY A 99 3.51 13.60 -3.11
CA GLY A 99 3.41 15.05 -2.97
C GLY A 99 4.67 15.74 -2.46
N ALA A 100 5.57 15.04 -1.77
CA ALA A 100 6.81 15.64 -1.28
C ALA A 100 7.85 15.86 -2.38
N THR A 101 7.91 14.96 -3.37
CA THR A 101 8.79 15.10 -4.55
C THR A 101 8.12 14.55 -5.82
N THR A 102 8.50 15.09 -6.98
CA THR A 102 8.01 14.64 -8.28
C THR A 102 8.25 13.14 -8.50
N LEU A 103 9.41 12.62 -8.08
CA LEU A 103 9.75 11.20 -8.24
C LEU A 103 8.77 10.29 -7.48
N ARG A 104 8.47 10.62 -6.22
CA ARG A 104 7.55 9.81 -5.40
C ARG A 104 6.15 9.83 -6.00
N THR A 105 5.63 11.01 -6.30
CA THR A 105 4.30 11.19 -6.89
C THR A 105 4.17 10.46 -8.24
N ALA A 106 5.14 10.65 -9.14
CA ALA A 106 5.12 9.99 -10.45
C ALA A 106 5.22 8.46 -10.33
N THR A 107 5.96 7.95 -9.35
CA THR A 107 6.07 6.51 -9.11
C THR A 107 4.74 5.92 -8.66
N VAL A 108 4.01 6.59 -7.76
CA VAL A 108 2.69 6.13 -7.32
C VAL A 108 1.73 6.03 -8.49
N PHE A 109 1.63 7.06 -9.33
CA PHE A 109 0.78 7.02 -10.52
C PHE A 109 1.23 5.94 -11.50
N ARG A 110 2.54 5.79 -11.74
CA ARG A 110 3.07 4.71 -12.57
C ARG A 110 2.68 3.33 -12.05
N LEU A 111 2.72 3.10 -10.74
CA LEU A 111 2.31 1.81 -10.15
C LEU A 111 0.79 1.60 -10.29
N LEU A 112 -0.03 2.62 -10.00
CA LEU A 112 -1.49 2.56 -10.16
C LEU A 112 -1.93 2.34 -11.62
N GLU A 113 -1.20 2.90 -12.58
CA GLU A 113 -1.50 2.76 -14.02
C GLU A 113 -1.10 1.39 -14.60
N ASN A 114 -0.11 0.72 -13.99
CA ASN A 114 0.48 -0.50 -14.55
C ASN A 114 0.12 -1.77 -13.76
N LEU A 115 -0.50 -1.63 -12.58
CA LEU A 115 -0.80 -2.73 -11.67
C LEU A 115 -2.25 -2.66 -11.18
N ASP A 116 -2.89 -3.82 -11.05
CA ASP A 116 -4.17 -3.98 -10.36
C ASP A 116 -3.98 -3.93 -8.84
N ILE A 117 -3.87 -2.70 -8.31
CA ILE A 117 -3.73 -2.48 -6.86
C ILE A 117 -5.05 -2.80 -6.16
N ALA A 118 -4.99 -3.67 -5.15
CA ALA A 118 -6.17 -4.02 -4.36
C ALA A 118 -6.49 -2.96 -3.29
N ILE A 119 -5.45 -2.44 -2.62
CA ILE A 119 -5.59 -1.45 -1.54
C ILE A 119 -4.53 -0.37 -1.69
N LEU A 120 -4.94 0.90 -1.63
CA LEU A 120 -4.08 2.06 -1.47
C LEU A 120 -4.20 2.58 -0.03
N LYS A 121 -3.12 2.52 0.75
CA LYS A 121 -3.10 2.94 2.16
C LYS A 121 -2.14 4.09 2.38
N GLY A 122 -2.62 5.26 2.79
CA GLY A 122 -1.79 6.45 2.99
C GLY A 122 -2.36 7.42 4.02
N ASN A 123 -1.64 8.50 4.32
CA ASN A 123 -2.12 9.57 5.19
C ASN A 123 -2.98 10.60 4.40
N PRO A 124 -3.65 11.56 5.07
CA PRO A 124 -4.51 12.52 4.38
C PRO A 124 -3.81 13.38 3.34
N GLY A 125 -2.54 13.75 3.57
CA GLY A 125 -1.75 14.53 2.61
C GLY A 125 -1.47 13.72 1.34
N GLU A 126 -1.05 12.47 1.48
CA GLU A 126 -0.75 11.57 0.36
C GLU A 126 -2.00 11.24 -0.46
N ILE A 127 -3.09 10.86 0.21
CA ILE A 127 -4.36 10.55 -0.46
C ILE A 127 -4.96 11.82 -1.11
N GLY A 128 -4.84 12.98 -0.47
CA GLY A 128 -5.23 14.27 -1.03
C GLY A 128 -4.49 14.59 -2.35
N VAL A 129 -3.18 14.33 -2.41
CA VAL A 129 -2.38 14.49 -3.63
C VAL A 129 -2.82 13.53 -4.73
N ILE A 130 -3.05 12.25 -4.41
CA ILE A 130 -3.43 11.22 -5.38
C ILE A 130 -4.85 11.46 -5.94
N SER A 131 -5.78 11.87 -5.08
CA SER A 131 -7.15 12.22 -5.48
C SER A 131 -7.18 13.38 -6.48
N GLY A 132 -6.23 14.32 -6.39
CA GLY A 132 -6.21 15.55 -7.18
C GLY A 132 -7.04 16.69 -6.58
N LEU A 133 -7.66 16.48 -5.40
CA LEU A 133 -8.35 17.52 -4.64
C LEU A 133 -7.41 18.43 -3.86
N GLY A 134 -6.11 18.15 -3.90
CA GLY A 134 -5.08 18.96 -3.28
C GLY A 134 -4.83 18.59 -1.82
N GLY A 135 -3.56 18.68 -1.44
CA GLY A 135 -3.04 18.51 -0.09
C GLY A 135 -1.59 18.98 -0.10
N THR A 136 -1.22 19.91 0.79
CA THR A 136 0.19 20.31 0.94
C THR A 136 0.90 19.30 1.84
N VAL A 137 1.73 18.45 1.25
CA VAL A 137 2.61 17.54 1.99
C VAL A 137 3.93 18.26 2.26
N ARG A 138 4.23 18.61 3.51
CA ARG A 138 5.56 19.03 3.95
C ARG A 138 6.19 17.89 4.76
N GLY A 139 6.87 16.97 4.08
CA GLY A 139 7.51 15.81 4.73
C GLY A 139 6.51 14.70 5.12
N VAL A 140 6.86 13.87 6.11
CA VAL A 140 5.97 12.81 6.66
C VAL A 140 4.91 13.37 7.63
N ASP A 141 5.01 14.65 7.98
CA ASP A 141 4.05 15.33 8.85
C ASP A 141 2.90 15.87 7.99
N SER A 142 1.70 15.30 8.19
CA SER A 142 0.49 15.68 7.48
C SER A 142 0.04 17.09 7.85
N GLY A 143 0.32 18.07 6.98
CA GLY A 143 -0.41 19.33 6.95
C GLY A 143 -1.88 19.05 6.58
N GLY A 144 -2.82 19.57 7.36
CA GLY A 144 -4.25 19.25 7.23
C GLY A 144 -4.80 19.44 5.82
N VAL A 145 -5.75 18.59 5.42
CA VAL A 145 -6.44 18.71 4.13
C VAL A 145 -7.60 19.70 4.28
N SER A 146 -7.77 20.59 3.29
CA SER A 146 -8.81 21.63 3.33
C SER A 146 -10.21 21.11 3.02
N ALA A 147 -10.33 19.93 2.43
CA ALA A 147 -11.58 19.28 2.07
C ALA A 147 -11.96 18.17 3.06
N ASP A 148 -13.24 17.81 3.07
CA ASP A 148 -13.78 16.72 3.91
C ASP A 148 -13.00 15.41 3.67
N PRO A 149 -12.34 14.85 4.70
CA PRO A 149 -11.62 13.59 4.66
C PRO A 149 -12.41 12.44 4.01
N VAL A 150 -13.72 12.33 4.28
CA VAL A 150 -14.57 11.28 3.72
C VAL A 150 -14.71 11.45 2.21
N ARG A 151 -14.93 12.68 1.76
CA ARG A 151 -15.03 13.02 0.34
C ARG A 151 -13.73 12.70 -0.41
N ILE A 152 -12.58 13.04 0.18
CA ILE A 152 -11.26 12.78 -0.43
C ILE A 152 -11.05 11.29 -0.65
N VAL A 153 -11.30 10.46 0.36
CA VAL A 153 -11.11 9.00 0.26
C VAL A 153 -12.04 8.40 -0.78
N ARG A 154 -13.31 8.81 -0.77
CA ARG A 154 -14.30 8.32 -1.72
C ARG A 154 -13.95 8.70 -3.16
N GLU A 155 -13.66 9.98 -3.43
CA GLU A 155 -13.29 10.41 -4.78
C GLU A 155 -11.97 9.77 -5.25
N CYS A 156 -11.02 9.56 -4.34
CA CYS A 156 -9.79 8.81 -4.64
C CYS A 156 -10.10 7.36 -5.06
N ALA A 157 -10.96 6.67 -4.31
CA ALA A 157 -11.37 5.30 -4.60
C ALA A 157 -12.14 5.20 -5.92
N GLU A 158 -13.09 6.12 -6.18
CA GLU A 158 -13.82 6.19 -7.45
C GLU A 158 -12.90 6.43 -8.64
N LYS A 159 -11.94 7.36 -8.51
CA LYS A 159 -11.00 7.73 -9.58
C LYS A 159 -9.99 6.61 -9.89
N THR A 160 -9.50 5.94 -8.86
CA THR A 160 -8.47 4.90 -9.02
C THR A 160 -9.07 3.51 -9.25
N GLY A 161 -10.33 3.29 -8.88
CA GLY A 161 -10.95 1.96 -8.86
C GLY A 161 -10.42 1.05 -7.75
N VAL A 162 -9.68 1.61 -6.78
CA VAL A 162 -8.98 0.88 -5.72
C VAL A 162 -9.65 1.13 -4.37
N VAL A 163 -9.61 0.16 -3.45
CA VAL A 163 -10.01 0.41 -2.05
C VAL A 163 -8.99 1.33 -1.40
N VAL A 164 -9.42 2.50 -0.95
CA VAL A 164 -8.54 3.49 -0.31
C VAL A 164 -8.74 3.45 1.20
N ALA A 165 -7.63 3.29 1.94
CA ALA A 165 -7.59 3.36 3.40
C ALA A 165 -6.72 4.55 3.83
N MET A 166 -7.36 5.62 4.26
CA MET A 166 -6.68 6.81 4.76
C MET A 166 -6.55 6.75 6.28
N THR A 167 -5.32 6.73 6.77
CA THR A 167 -5.04 6.61 8.22
C THR A 167 -4.69 7.95 8.85
N GLY A 168 -5.22 8.20 10.05
CA GLY A 168 -5.05 9.46 10.79
C GLY A 168 -5.58 9.36 12.23
N GLU A 169 -6.14 10.44 12.77
CA GLU A 169 -6.84 10.40 14.07
C GLU A 169 -8.06 9.46 14.02
N THR A 170 -8.75 9.47 12.88
CA THR A 170 -9.79 8.50 12.53
C THR A 170 -9.47 7.92 11.16
N ASP A 171 -9.43 6.59 11.09
CA ASP A 171 -9.20 5.89 9.84
C ASP A 171 -10.48 5.87 9.00
N ILE A 172 -10.36 6.19 7.71
CA ILE A 172 -11.47 6.22 6.75
C ILE A 172 -11.14 5.26 5.61
N ILE A 173 -12.07 4.37 5.29
CA ILE A 173 -11.91 3.36 4.23
C ILE A 173 -13.09 3.49 3.27
N SER A 174 -12.83 3.51 1.96
CA SER A 174 -13.86 3.48 0.93
C SER A 174 -13.42 2.64 -0.28
N ASP A 175 -14.38 1.95 -0.89
CA ASP A 175 -14.23 1.28 -2.19
C ASP A 175 -14.79 2.13 -3.35
N GLY A 176 -15.20 3.37 -3.05
CA GLY A 176 -15.81 4.30 -4.02
C GLY A 176 -17.27 3.99 -4.34
N ARG A 177 -17.92 3.00 -3.70
CA ARG A 177 -19.29 2.57 -4.03
C ARG A 177 -20.33 2.84 -2.95
N GLY A 178 -19.97 3.51 -1.85
CA GLY A 178 -20.89 3.91 -0.78
C GLY A 178 -20.16 4.47 0.42
#